data_AF-A0A7S1CJP4-F1
#
_entry.id   AF-A0A7S1CJP4-F1
#
_cell.length_a   1.000
_cell.length_b   1.000
_cell.length_c   1.000
_cell.angle_alpha   90.00
_cell.angle_beta   90.00
_cell.angle_gamma   90.00
#
_symmetry.space_group_name_H-M   'P 1'
#
loop_
_entity.id
_entity.type
_entity.pdbx_description
1 polymer ?
#
loop_
_entity_poly.entity_id
_entity_poly.type
_entity_poly.pdbx_seq_one_letter_code
_entity_poly.pdbx_strand_id
1 'polypeptide(L)'
;RIIKRGVKEIPRYGPLWFGALRLRETMETRAFLAQAPAGLQPRRRNVRSWEDFLSRTRKAVEEATQNISKELVWKVYFEAALINERAAETYLTAARQDAAAIAGADAAALAGDDDSGGSG
;
A
#
# COMPACT_ATOMS: atom_id res chain seq x y z
N ARG A 1 -13.13 -8.62 -11.13
CA ARG A 1 -14.37 -9.42 -10.99
C ARG A 1 -14.11 -10.92 -11.20
N ILE A 2 -13.28 -11.29 -12.18
CA ILE A 2 -12.96 -12.69 -12.52
C ILE A 2 -12.36 -13.47 -11.34
N ILE A 3 -11.27 -13.00 -10.75
CA ILE A 3 -10.58 -13.72 -9.65
C ILE A 3 -11.51 -13.99 -8.46
N LYS A 4 -12.33 -13.01 -8.04
CA LYS A 4 -13.28 -13.18 -6.92
C LYS A 4 -14.29 -14.30 -7.19
N ARG A 5 -14.75 -14.45 -8.45
CA ARG A 5 -15.64 -15.53 -8.85
C ARG A 5 -14.88 -16.86 -8.89
N GLY A 6 -13.68 -16.86 -9.48
CA GLY A 6 -12.85 -18.05 -9.56
C GLY A 6 -12.51 -18.67 -8.20
N VAL A 7 -12.06 -17.88 -7.22
CA VAL A 7 -11.75 -18.41 -5.88
C VAL A 7 -12.99 -18.94 -5.14
N LYS A 8 -14.18 -18.46 -5.51
CA LYS A 8 -15.46 -18.95 -4.97
C LYS A 8 -15.89 -20.26 -5.64
N GLU A 9 -15.68 -20.39 -6.95
CA GLU A 9 -16.07 -21.57 -7.73
C GLU A 9 -15.09 -22.74 -7.55
N ILE A 10 -13.79 -22.45 -7.44
CA ILE A 10 -12.72 -23.45 -7.30
C ILE A 10 -11.83 -23.12 -6.10
N PRO A 11 -12.37 -23.16 -4.87
CA PRO A 11 -11.65 -22.74 -3.66
C PRO A 11 -10.44 -23.59 -3.31
N ARG A 12 -10.36 -24.84 -3.79
CA ARG A 12 -9.21 -25.73 -3.46
C ARG A 12 -8.03 -25.56 -4.42
N TYR A 13 -8.18 -24.78 -5.48
CA TYR A 13 -7.14 -24.59 -6.49
C TYR A 13 -6.14 -23.51 -6.06
N GLY A 14 -5.05 -23.94 -5.41
CA GLY A 14 -4.00 -23.07 -4.84
C GLY A 14 -3.46 -21.97 -5.80
N PRO A 15 -3.11 -22.28 -7.06
CA PRO A 15 -2.62 -21.27 -8.01
C PRO A 15 -3.53 -20.04 -8.16
N LEU A 16 -4.85 -20.24 -8.05
CA LEU A 16 -5.81 -19.15 -8.15
C LEU A 16 -5.79 -18.23 -6.93
N TRP A 17 -5.56 -18.78 -5.73
CA TRP A 17 -5.35 -17.97 -4.53
C TRP A 17 -4.06 -17.16 -4.60
N PHE A 18 -2.94 -17.75 -5.03
CA PHE A 18 -1.69 -17.01 -5.17
C PHE A 18 -1.82 -15.87 -6.19
N GLY A 19 -2.49 -16.11 -7.32
CA GLY A 19 -2.84 -15.05 -8.26
C GLY A 19 -3.76 -13.97 -7.66
N ALA A 20 -4.72 -14.39 -6.82
CA ALA A 20 -5.61 -13.47 -6.13
C ALA A 20 -4.89 -12.57 -5.12
N LEU A 21 -3.95 -13.13 -4.34
CA LEU A 21 -3.15 -12.39 -3.36
C LEU A 21 -2.30 -11.32 -4.06
N ARG A 22 -1.56 -11.69 -5.10
CA ARG A 22 -0.71 -10.75 -5.87
C ARG A 22 -1.52 -9.63 -6.52
N LEU A 23 -2.66 -9.95 -7.12
CA LEU A 23 -3.51 -8.92 -7.73
C LEU A 23 -4.07 -7.97 -6.68
N ARG A 24 -4.53 -8.48 -5.53
CA ARG A 24 -5.09 -7.65 -4.46
C ARG A 24 -4.03 -6.74 -3.86
N GLU A 25 -2.85 -7.27 -3.56
CA GLU A 25 -1.70 -6.50 -3.12
C GLU A 25 -1.42 -5.37 -4.11
N THR A 26 -1.25 -5.70 -5.39
CA THR A 26 -0.94 -4.71 -6.44
C THR A 26 -1.98 -3.60 -6.51
N MET A 27 -3.27 -3.96 -6.44
CA MET A 27 -4.36 -2.98 -6.50
C MET A 27 -4.43 -2.10 -5.25
N GLU A 28 -4.23 -2.67 -4.07
CA GLU A 28 -4.25 -1.94 -2.80
C GLU A 28 -3.03 -1.03 -2.66
N THR A 29 -1.84 -1.53 -2.99
CA THR A 29 -0.60 -0.73 -3.03
C THR A 29 -0.72 0.42 -4.03
N ARG A 30 -1.24 0.16 -5.24
CA ARG A 30 -1.47 1.23 -6.22
C ARG A 30 -2.49 2.25 -5.72
N ALA A 31 -3.57 1.81 -5.07
CA ALA A 31 -4.56 2.71 -4.51
C ALA A 31 -3.98 3.55 -3.37
N PHE A 32 -3.12 2.97 -2.53
CA PHE A 32 -2.40 3.69 -1.48
C PHE A 32 -1.48 4.77 -2.07
N LEU A 33 -0.68 4.42 -3.07
CA LEU A 33 0.23 5.35 -3.74
C LEU A 33 -0.51 6.45 -4.53
N ALA A 34 -1.64 6.12 -5.17
CA ALA A 34 -2.44 7.12 -5.89
C ALA A 34 -3.17 8.11 -4.97
N GLN A 35 -3.35 7.76 -3.69
CA GLN A 35 -3.86 8.67 -2.66
C GLN A 35 -2.78 9.62 -2.13
N ALA A 36 -1.52 9.50 -2.58
CA ALA A 36 -0.51 10.52 -2.37
C ALA A 36 -0.80 11.71 -3.31
N PRO A 37 -1.18 12.89 -2.80
CA PRO A 37 -1.45 14.02 -3.67
C PRO A 37 -0.13 14.55 -4.22
N ALA A 38 -0.11 14.84 -5.52
CA ALA A 38 0.84 15.77 -6.10
C ALA A 38 0.59 17.16 -5.47
N GLY A 39 1.27 17.48 -4.37
CA GLY A 39 1.44 18.85 -3.89
C GLY A 39 0.45 19.43 -2.88
N LEU A 40 -0.56 18.71 -2.36
CA LEU A 40 -1.51 19.28 -1.39
C LEU A 40 -1.86 18.35 -0.21
N GLN A 41 -1.25 18.67 0.93
CA GLN A 41 -1.56 18.26 2.31
C GLN A 41 -1.30 16.80 2.75
N PRO A 42 -0.40 16.56 3.73
CA PRO A 42 -0.11 15.22 4.30
C PRO A 42 -1.24 14.65 5.19
N ARG A 43 -2.31 15.41 5.44
CA ARG A 43 -3.25 15.15 6.54
C ARG A 43 -4.40 14.19 6.21
N ARG A 44 -4.50 13.64 5.00
CA ARG A 44 -5.66 12.83 4.58
C ARG A 44 -5.40 11.35 4.29
N ARG A 45 -4.20 10.81 4.50
CA ARG A 45 -4.06 9.35 4.59
C ARG A 45 -4.50 8.93 5.99
N ASN A 46 -5.74 8.47 6.13
CA ASN A 46 -6.20 7.81 7.35
C ASN A 46 -5.64 6.37 7.42
N VAL A 47 -4.34 6.23 7.21
CA VAL A 47 -3.56 4.99 7.14
C VAL A 47 -2.43 5.18 8.15
N ARG A 48 -2.59 4.56 9.32
CA ARG A 48 -1.66 4.69 10.45
C ARG A 48 -0.56 3.64 10.36
N SER A 49 -0.83 2.54 9.68
CA SER A 49 0.09 1.42 9.49
C SER A 49 0.01 0.89 8.06
N TRP A 50 1.07 0.23 7.61
CA TRP A 50 1.07 -0.52 6.35
C TRP A 50 -0.02 -1.62 6.34
N GLU A 51 -0.44 -2.09 7.51
CA GLU A 51 -1.50 -3.07 7.66
C GLU A 51 -2.87 -2.56 7.20
N ASP A 52 -3.13 -1.26 7.39
CA ASP A 52 -4.45 -0.67 7.18
C ASP A 52 -4.82 -0.67 5.69
N PHE A 53 -3.85 -0.44 4.79
CA PHE A 53 -4.13 -0.38 3.36
C PHE A 53 -4.21 -1.74 2.68
N LEU A 54 -3.70 -2.82 3.30
CA LEU A 54 -3.76 -4.19 2.79
C LEU A 54 -4.98 -5.01 3.28
N SER A 55 -6.01 -4.34 3.78
CA SER A 55 -7.18 -4.98 4.39
C SER A 55 -7.80 -6.11 3.56
N ARG A 56 -7.92 -5.95 2.23
CA ARG A 56 -8.54 -6.95 1.34
C ARG A 56 -7.59 -8.09 1.02
N THR A 57 -6.29 -7.83 1.02
CA THR A 57 -5.25 -8.85 0.87
C THR A 57 -5.18 -9.72 2.12
N ARG A 58 -5.20 -9.12 3.32
CA ARG A 58 -5.27 -9.86 4.60
C ARG A 58 -6.49 -10.76 4.68
N LYS A 59 -7.68 -10.23 4.35
CA LYS A 59 -8.90 -11.05 4.28
C LYS A 59 -8.77 -12.21 3.29
N ALA A 60 -8.10 -12.00 2.15
CA ALA A 60 -7.89 -13.08 1.17
C ALA A 60 -6.90 -14.14 1.65
N VAL A 61 -5.91 -13.78 2.49
CA VAL A 61 -5.02 -14.75 3.16
C VAL A 61 -5.84 -15.64 4.09
N GLU A 62 -6.68 -15.05 4.94
CA GLU A 62 -7.58 -15.80 5.83
C GLU A 62 -8.47 -16.76 5.04
N GLU A 63 -9.16 -16.26 4.01
CA GLU A 63 -10.00 -17.07 3.12
C GLU A 63 -9.19 -18.20 2.45
N ALA A 64 -7.97 -17.93 1.97
CA ALA A 64 -7.12 -18.94 1.35
C ALA A 64 -6.78 -20.07 2.33
N THR A 65 -6.37 -19.75 3.56
CA THR A 65 -5.99 -20.76 4.57
C THR A 65 -7.12 -21.71 4.94
N GLN A 66 -8.39 -21.26 4.83
CA GLN A 66 -9.57 -22.08 5.09
C GLN A 66 -9.93 -23.01 3.91
N ASN A 67 -9.46 -22.71 2.70
CA ASN A 67 -9.94 -23.33 1.47
C ASN A 67 -8.91 -24.22 0.76
N ILE A 68 -7.61 -23.99 0.96
CA ILE A 68 -6.54 -24.77 0.31
C ILE A 68 -6.12 -26.01 1.13
N SER A 69 -5.31 -26.89 0.52
CA SER A 69 -4.75 -28.05 1.22
C SER A 69 -3.75 -27.66 2.31
N LYS A 70 -3.65 -28.45 3.38
CA LYS A 70 -2.72 -28.24 4.50
C LYS A 70 -1.25 -28.12 4.04
N GLU A 71 -0.87 -28.85 3.00
CA GLU A 71 0.46 -28.81 2.40
C GLU A 71 0.78 -27.51 1.66
N LEU A 72 -0.21 -26.66 1.39
CA LEU A 72 -0.04 -25.37 0.72
C LEU A 72 -0.25 -24.18 1.67
N VAL A 73 -0.80 -24.39 2.86
CA VAL A 73 -1.03 -23.34 3.86
C VAL A 73 0.26 -22.60 4.22
N TRP A 74 1.37 -23.32 4.36
CA TRP A 74 2.67 -22.68 4.63
C TRP A 74 3.09 -21.72 3.50
N LYS A 75 2.78 -22.02 2.23
CA LYS A 75 3.07 -21.12 1.10
C LYS A 75 2.23 -19.86 1.16
N VAL A 76 0.99 -19.94 1.63
CA VAL A 76 0.14 -18.76 1.82
C VAL A 76 0.71 -17.86 2.92
N TYR A 77 1.13 -18.43 4.04
CA TYR A 77 1.78 -17.63 5.10
C TYR A 77 3.11 -17.03 4.64
N PHE A 78 3.89 -17.76 3.86
CA PHE A 78 5.13 -17.25 3.27
C PHE A 78 4.86 -16.08 2.30
N GLU A 79 3.89 -16.23 1.40
CA GLU A 79 3.48 -15.13 0.51
C GLU A 79 2.96 -13.92 1.30
N ALA A 80 2.17 -14.15 2.36
CA ALA A 80 1.68 -13.08 3.24
C ALA A 80 2.82 -12.33 3.95
N ALA A 81 3.86 -13.04 4.41
CA ALA A 81 5.04 -12.42 5.00
C ALA A 81 5.77 -11.51 3.99
N LEU A 82 5.97 -12.00 2.75
CA LEU A 82 6.59 -11.21 1.69
C LEU A 82 5.75 -10.01 1.25
N ILE A 83 4.43 -10.15 1.22
CA ILE A 83 3.49 -9.04 0.97
C ILE A 83 3.65 -7.96 2.06
N ASN A 84 3.71 -8.38 3.32
CA ASN A 84 3.85 -7.46 4.45
C ASN A 84 5.17 -6.70 4.40
N GLU A 85 6.28 -7.36 4.05
CA GLU A 85 7.59 -6.74 3.87
C GLU A 85 7.54 -5.65 2.80
N ARG A 86 7.02 -5.96 1.60
CA ARG A 86 6.88 -4.99 0.52
C ARG A 86 5.96 -3.81 0.87
N ALA A 87 4.87 -4.08 1.58
CA ALA A 87 3.96 -3.03 2.02
C ALA A 87 4.60 -2.11 3.06
N ALA A 88 5.37 -2.65 4.00
CA ALA A 88 6.13 -1.86 4.96
C ALA A 88 7.15 -0.96 4.25
N GLU A 89 7.92 -1.50 3.31
CA GLU A 89 8.88 -0.73 2.52
C GLU A 89 8.22 0.38 1.69
N THR A 90 7.09 0.05 1.05
CA THR A 90 6.31 1.04 0.28
C THR A 90 5.79 2.15 1.19
N TYR A 91 5.26 1.80 2.36
CA TYR A 91 4.76 2.77 3.34
C TYR A 91 5.87 3.70 3.84
N LEU A 92 7.03 3.15 4.21
CA LEU A 92 8.18 3.94 4.68
C LEU A 92 8.73 4.85 3.59
N THR A 93 8.79 4.37 2.35
CA THR A 93 9.23 5.18 1.20
C THR A 93 8.28 6.35 0.96
N ALA A 94 6.97 6.10 0.97
CA ALA A 94 5.97 7.15 0.83
C ALA A 94 6.05 8.17 1.98
N ALA A 95 6.19 7.71 3.22
CA ALA A 95 6.32 8.60 4.39
C ALA A 95 7.58 9.49 4.31
N ARG A 96 8.71 8.94 3.83
CA ARG A 96 9.95 9.71 3.60
C ARG A 96 9.77 10.76 2.51
N GLN A 97 9.09 10.41 1.42
CA GLN A 97 8.78 11.36 0.33
C GLN A 97 7.87 12.48 0.81
N ASP A 98 6.84 12.14 1.59
CA ASP A 98 5.93 13.12 2.18
C ASP A 98 6.70 14.08 3.11
N ALA A 99 7.60 13.56 3.96
CA ALA A 99 8.43 14.38 4.84
C ALA A 99 9.40 15.31 4.07
N ALA A 100 10.04 14.80 3.02
CA ALA A 100 10.93 15.59 2.17
C ALA A 100 10.18 16.71 1.42
N ALA A 101 8.96 16.44 0.96
CA ALA A 101 8.12 17.43 0.29
C ALA A 101 7.71 18.57 1.24
N ILE A 102 7.42 18.28 2.51
CA ILE A 102 7.14 19.31 3.53
C ILE A 102 8.38 20.17 3.77
N ALA A 103 9.54 19.55 4.02
CA ALA A 103 10.79 20.28 4.26
C ALA A 103 11.18 21.18 3.06
N GLY A 104 10.98 20.70 1.83
CA GLY A 104 11.20 21.50 0.63
C GLY A 104 10.23 22.68 0.48
N ALA A 105 8.96 22.50 0.86
CA ALA A 105 7.97 23.57 0.86
C ALA A 105 8.28 24.65 1.90
N ASP A 106 8.70 24.26 3.11
CA ASP A 106 9.09 25.19 4.18
C ASP A 106 10.33 26.00 3.78
N ALA A 107 11.33 25.37 3.15
CA ALA A 107 12.52 26.06 2.64
C ALA A 107 12.20 27.06 1.51
N ALA A 108 11.28 26.69 0.60
CA ALA A 108 10.84 27.60 -0.47
C ALA A 108 10.04 28.79 0.06
N ALA A 109 9.26 28.60 1.13
CA ALA A 109 8.54 29.69 1.79
C ALA A 109 9.47 30.71 2.45
N LEU A 110 10.57 30.26 3.08
CA LEU A 110 11.56 31.15 3.70
C LEU A 110 12.39 31.94 2.68
N ALA A 111 12.62 31.41 1.48
CA ALA A 111 13.37 32.10 0.43
C ALA A 111 12.55 33.17 -0.33
N GLY A 112 11.22 33.19 -0.19
CA GLY A 112 10.33 34.10 -0.90
C GLY A 112 10.10 35.47 -0.24
N ASP A 113 10.58 35.67 1.01
CA ASP A 113 10.30 36.87 1.81
C ASP A 113 11.40 37.96 1.73
N ASP A 114 12.52 37.70 1.06
CA ASP A 114 13.70 38.59 1.05
C ASP A 114 13.75 39.65 -0.08
N ASP A 115 12.73 39.77 -0.93
CA ASP A 115 12.74 40.71 -2.09
C ASP A 115 11.84 41.95 -1.93
N SER A 116 11.79 42.53 -0.72
CA SER A 116 10.99 43.75 -0.45
C SER A 116 11.74 44.76 0.44
N GLY A 117 12.80 45.37 -0.07
CA GLY A 117 13.46 46.45 0.66
C GLY A 117 14.65 47.09 -0.04
N GLY A 118 14.41 47.91 -1.06
CA GLY A 118 15.49 48.60 -1.76
C GLY A 118 15.07 49.75 -2.66
N SER A 119 14.28 50.69 -2.15
CA SER A 119 14.12 52.02 -2.78
C SER A 119 14.25 53.10 -1.71
N GLY A 120 15.44 53.69 -1.64
CA GLY A 120 15.78 54.87 -0.85
C GLY A 120 16.72 55.75 -1.67
#